data_AF-A0A1V6UGZ1-F1
#
_entry.id   AF-A0A1V6UGZ1-F1
#
_cell.length_a   1.000
_cell.length_b   1.000
_cell.length_c   1.000
_cell.angle_alpha   90.00
_cell.angle_beta   90.00
_cell.angle_gamma   90.00
#
_symmetry.space_group_name_H-M   'P 1'
#
loop_
_entity.id
_entity.type
_entity.pdbx_description
1 polymer ?
#
loop_
_entity_poly.entity_id
_entity_poly.type
_entity_poly.pdbx_seq_one_letter_code
_entity_poly.pdbx_strand_id
1 'polypeptide(L)'
;MPDKKGSNPQPSPLPAPDVYKVFTPEFDTVAYDPLDPPKRYHTGIYVEKDVENQQGSFFNVTGDIIAQSGMRFEVKDDYIPATTEYFHKTTEIGWIRKADFSRIRDILEALPRPTKQQGLDFWSMDPAKRNKLTWTKQNGELYGPGEQRRPIIKCNEWTHQLAIPKLRHEGILHG
;
A
#
# COMPACT_ATOMS: atom_id res chain seq x y z
N MET A 1 21.84 -65.28 12.68
CA MET A 1 21.66 -63.97 13.34
C MET A 1 21.72 -62.91 12.26
N PRO A 2 20.69 -62.06 12.05
CA PRO A 2 20.81 -60.94 11.14
C PRO A 2 20.99 -59.62 11.89
N ASP A 3 22.00 -58.86 11.45
CA ASP A 3 22.38 -57.53 11.94
C ASP A 3 21.27 -56.48 11.70
N LYS A 4 20.87 -55.78 12.77
CA LYS A 4 20.05 -54.57 12.68
C LYS A 4 20.96 -53.37 12.38
N LYS A 5 20.94 -52.89 11.14
CA LYS A 5 21.47 -51.56 10.78
C LYS A 5 20.67 -50.48 11.53
N GLY A 6 21.36 -49.77 12.41
CA GLY A 6 20.83 -48.56 13.05
C GLY A 6 20.62 -47.45 12.02
N SER A 7 19.39 -46.95 11.94
CA SER A 7 19.04 -45.73 11.25
C SER A 7 19.49 -44.53 12.08
N ASN A 8 20.43 -43.75 11.55
CA ASN A 8 20.85 -42.49 12.15
C ASN A 8 19.71 -41.46 11.97
N PRO A 9 19.20 -40.78 13.02
CA PRO A 9 18.19 -39.75 12.85
C PRO A 9 18.79 -38.55 12.13
N GLN A 10 18.16 -38.14 11.02
CA GLN A 10 18.50 -36.86 10.39
C GLN A 10 18.19 -35.70 11.36
N PRO A 11 19.03 -34.65 11.39
CA PRO A 11 18.73 -33.46 12.17
C PRO A 11 17.44 -32.82 11.63
N SER A 12 16.49 -32.59 12.53
CA SER A 12 15.27 -31.84 12.24
C SER A 12 15.64 -30.44 11.72
N PRO A 13 14.93 -29.89 10.72
CA PRO A 13 15.15 -28.53 10.27
C PRO A 13 14.98 -27.58 11.46
N LEU A 14 15.88 -26.59 11.59
CA LEU A 14 15.71 -25.50 12.54
C LEU A 14 14.31 -24.88 12.32
N PRO A 15 13.56 -24.57 13.40
CA PRO A 15 12.26 -23.93 13.25
C PRO A 15 12.46 -22.63 12.46
N ALA A 16 11.65 -22.44 11.42
CA ALA A 16 11.63 -21.18 10.69
C ALA A 16 11.45 -20.03 11.70
N PRO A 17 12.18 -18.91 11.54
CA PRO A 17 12.07 -17.79 12.46
C PRO A 17 10.61 -17.34 12.59
N ASP A 18 10.18 -16.99 13.80
CA ASP A 18 8.79 -16.63 14.14
C ASP A 18 8.42 -15.22 13.64
N VAL A 19 8.68 -14.98 12.37
CA VAL A 19 8.54 -13.71 11.69
C VAL A 19 7.88 -13.88 10.34
N TYR A 20 7.25 -12.81 9.85
CA TYR A 20 6.84 -12.67 8.46
C TYR A 20 7.70 -11.59 7.81
N LYS A 21 8.13 -11.84 6.57
CA LYS A 21 8.77 -10.82 5.75
C LYS A 21 7.73 -9.81 5.29
N VAL A 22 8.14 -8.56 5.18
CA VAL A 22 7.29 -7.46 4.75
C VAL A 22 7.90 -6.77 3.55
N PHE A 23 7.06 -6.50 2.56
CA PHE A 23 7.45 -5.91 1.30
C PHE A 23 6.52 -4.77 0.88
N THR A 24 6.98 -3.96 -0.07
CA THR A 24 6.15 -3.03 -0.84
C THR A 24 6.14 -3.48 -2.30
N PRO A 25 5.06 -4.14 -2.77
CA PRO A 25 4.87 -4.39 -4.18
C PRO A 25 4.49 -3.09 -4.91
N GLU A 26 4.99 -2.92 -6.12
CA GLU A 26 4.70 -1.80 -7.01
C GLU A 26 3.86 -2.29 -8.19
N PHE A 27 2.75 -1.60 -8.46
CA PHE A 27 1.83 -1.90 -9.54
C PHE A 27 1.64 -0.68 -10.44
N ASP A 28 1.57 -0.90 -11.74
CA ASP A 28 1.20 0.14 -12.69
C ASP A 28 -0.22 0.66 -12.40
N THR A 29 -0.37 1.98 -12.35
CA THR A 29 -1.68 2.61 -12.26
C THR A 29 -2.46 2.44 -13.55
N VAL A 30 -3.72 2.04 -13.44
CA VAL A 30 -4.63 1.81 -14.59
C VAL A 30 -4.89 3.09 -15.39
N ALA A 31 -4.87 4.26 -14.75
CA ALA A 31 -5.14 5.54 -15.40
C ALA A 31 -3.98 6.53 -15.22
N TYR A 32 -3.66 7.24 -16.30
CA TYR A 32 -2.74 8.38 -16.29
C TYR A 32 -3.42 9.60 -15.66
N ASP A 33 -2.71 10.30 -14.77
CA ASP A 33 -3.17 11.54 -14.15
C ASP A 33 -2.51 12.75 -14.85
N PRO A 34 -3.25 13.52 -15.67
CA PRO A 34 -2.69 14.66 -16.39
C PRO A 34 -2.30 15.84 -15.50
N LEU A 35 -2.82 15.91 -14.26
CA LEU A 35 -2.46 16.96 -13.30
C LEU A 35 -1.22 16.61 -12.46
N ASP A 36 -0.90 15.33 -12.37
CA ASP A 36 0.27 14.79 -11.66
C ASP A 36 1.00 13.79 -12.56
N PRO A 37 1.66 14.28 -13.62
CA PRO A 37 2.17 13.46 -14.71
C PRO A 37 3.36 12.54 -14.38
N PRO A 38 4.19 12.75 -13.33
CA PRO A 38 5.24 11.80 -13.00
C PRO A 38 4.67 10.41 -12.69
N LYS A 39 5.35 9.37 -13.18
CA LYS A 39 4.95 7.98 -12.91
C LYS A 39 4.99 7.74 -11.40
N ARG A 40 3.86 7.26 -10.87
CA ARG A 40 3.76 6.72 -9.52
C ARG A 40 3.18 5.32 -9.61
N TYR A 41 3.77 4.38 -8.88
CA TYR A 41 3.22 3.05 -8.75
C TYR A 41 2.16 3.05 -7.66
N HIS A 42 1.12 2.25 -7.85
CA HIS A 42 0.26 1.86 -6.75
C HIS A 42 1.05 0.90 -5.86
N THR A 43 0.96 1.08 -4.54
CA THR A 43 1.68 0.24 -3.57
C THR A 43 0.93 0.17 -2.23
N GLY A 44 1.48 -0.60 -1.30
CA GLY A 44 0.95 -0.87 0.03
C GLY A 44 1.91 -1.74 0.82
N ILE A 45 1.48 -2.19 2.00
CA ILE A 45 2.24 -3.10 2.86
C ILE A 45 1.81 -4.52 2.54
N TYR A 46 2.75 -5.35 2.10
CA TYR A 46 2.53 -6.77 1.86
C TYR A 46 3.25 -7.59 2.93
N VAL A 47 2.50 -8.38 3.69
CA VAL A 47 3.05 -9.34 4.65
C VAL A 47 2.97 -10.73 4.05
N GLU A 48 4.12 -11.33 3.76
CA GLU A 48 4.21 -12.68 3.21
C GLU A 48 4.01 -13.71 4.32
N LYS A 49 2.90 -14.46 4.24
CA LYS A 49 2.52 -15.47 5.24
C LYS A 49 2.94 -16.87 4.84
N ASP A 50 3.02 -17.12 3.54
CA ASP A 50 3.44 -18.36 2.90
C ASP A 50 4.51 -18.07 1.84
N VAL A 51 5.74 -18.46 2.15
CA VAL A 51 6.92 -18.23 1.30
C VAL A 51 6.91 -19.16 0.09
N GLU A 52 6.37 -20.37 0.20
CA GLU A 52 6.37 -21.35 -0.90
C GLU A 52 5.44 -20.89 -2.03
N ASN A 53 4.27 -20.36 -1.66
CA ASN A 53 3.27 -19.87 -2.60
C ASN A 53 3.34 -18.35 -2.84
N GLN A 54 4.28 -17.65 -2.19
CA GLN A 54 4.40 -16.18 -2.20
C GLN A 54 3.06 -15.50 -1.88
N GLN A 55 2.33 -16.06 -0.92
CA GLN A 55 0.98 -15.66 -0.56
C GLN A 55 0.97 -14.95 0.79
N GLY A 56 0.11 -13.95 0.92
CA GLY A 56 0.12 -13.07 2.09
C GLY A 56 -1.09 -12.19 2.22
N SER A 57 -0.96 -11.18 3.08
CA SER A 57 -1.99 -10.14 3.25
C SER A 57 -1.44 -8.80 2.76
N PHE A 58 -2.19 -8.14 1.89
CA PHE A 58 -1.84 -6.85 1.31
C PHE A 58 -2.74 -5.75 1.86
N PHE A 59 -2.15 -4.80 2.58
CA PHE A 59 -2.80 -3.66 3.19
C PHE A 59 -2.53 -2.42 2.35
N ASN A 60 -3.56 -1.78 1.84
CA ASN A 60 -3.38 -0.64 0.96
C ASN A 60 -4.52 0.39 1.09
N VAL A 61 -4.28 1.57 0.54
CA VAL A 61 -5.37 2.50 0.19
C VAL A 61 -5.60 2.48 -1.31
N THR A 62 -6.84 2.39 -1.75
CA THR A 62 -7.24 2.24 -3.15
C THR A 62 -8.43 3.13 -3.50
N GLY A 63 -8.75 3.22 -4.79
CA GLY A 63 -9.68 4.21 -5.35
C GLY A 63 -8.92 5.39 -5.95
N ASP A 64 -9.61 6.52 -6.07
CA ASP A 64 -9.06 7.71 -6.71
C ASP A 64 -9.23 8.97 -5.85
N ILE A 65 -8.46 10.01 -6.18
CA ILE A 65 -8.47 11.30 -5.48
C ILE A 65 -9.45 12.29 -6.10
N ILE A 66 -10.31 11.86 -7.03
CA ILE A 66 -11.40 12.64 -7.62
C ILE A 66 -12.72 12.33 -6.90
N ALA A 67 -12.91 11.11 -6.40
CA ALA A 67 -14.09 10.66 -5.70
C ALA A 67 -14.36 11.50 -4.45
N GLN A 68 -15.64 11.68 -4.11
CA GLN A 68 -16.04 12.49 -2.95
C GLN A 68 -15.48 11.93 -1.63
N SER A 69 -15.40 10.60 -1.51
CA SER A 69 -14.80 9.93 -0.36
C SER A 69 -13.27 9.91 -0.38
N GLY A 70 -12.64 10.30 -1.49
CA GLY A 70 -11.24 9.99 -1.77
C GLY A 70 -10.97 8.48 -1.79
N MET A 71 -9.73 8.12 -1.46
CA MET A 71 -9.27 6.74 -1.38
C MET A 71 -9.76 6.06 -0.09
N ARG A 72 -9.98 4.76 -0.15
CA ARG A 72 -10.40 3.90 0.97
C ARG A 72 -9.30 2.93 1.35
N PHE A 73 -9.28 2.50 2.61
CA PHE A 73 -8.41 1.42 3.07
C PHE A 73 -9.02 0.07 2.68
N GLU A 74 -8.18 -0.88 2.31
CA GLU A 74 -8.55 -2.23 1.93
C GLU A 74 -7.47 -3.21 2.40
N VAL A 75 -7.89 -4.44 2.73
CA VAL A 75 -6.99 -5.56 3.01
C VAL A 75 -7.38 -6.69 2.07
N LYS A 76 -6.40 -7.21 1.34
CA LYS A 76 -6.56 -8.42 0.52
C LYS A 76 -5.82 -9.55 1.20
N ASP A 77 -6.56 -10.52 1.70
CA ASP A 77 -6.01 -11.76 2.22
C ASP A 77 -5.73 -12.76 1.08
N ASP A 78 -4.84 -13.71 1.36
CA ASP A 78 -4.46 -14.79 0.45
C ASP A 78 -4.00 -14.28 -0.94
N TYR A 79 -3.40 -13.08 -0.93
CA TYR A 79 -3.02 -12.32 -2.09
C TYR A 79 -1.61 -12.66 -2.57
N ILE A 80 -1.44 -12.74 -3.88
CA ILE A 80 -0.15 -13.00 -4.55
C ILE A 80 0.12 -11.83 -5.51
N PRO A 81 1.01 -10.88 -5.17
CA PRO A 81 1.26 -9.68 -5.98
C PRO A 81 1.61 -9.95 -7.44
N ALA A 82 2.40 -11.00 -7.72
CA ALA A 82 2.89 -11.31 -9.06
C ALA A 82 1.81 -11.85 -10.03
N THR A 83 0.57 -12.09 -9.57
CA THR A 83 -0.51 -12.65 -10.41
C THR A 83 -1.23 -11.61 -11.27
N THR A 84 -1.03 -10.31 -11.01
CA THR A 84 -1.65 -9.25 -11.80
C THR A 84 -0.74 -8.78 -12.93
N GLU A 85 -1.34 -8.49 -14.09
CA GLU A 85 -0.65 -7.91 -15.25
C GLU A 85 0.01 -6.55 -14.95
N TYR A 86 -0.45 -5.83 -13.92
CA TYR A 86 0.08 -4.53 -13.54
C TYR A 86 1.31 -4.65 -12.64
N PHE A 87 1.72 -5.86 -12.23
CA PHE A 87 2.84 -6.05 -11.32
C PHE A 87 4.15 -5.58 -11.94
N HIS A 88 4.86 -4.71 -11.23
CA HIS A 88 6.17 -4.21 -11.66
C HIS A 88 7.31 -4.90 -10.91
N LYS A 89 7.32 -4.81 -9.58
CA LYS A 89 8.33 -5.43 -8.70
C LYS A 89 7.88 -5.46 -7.26
N THR A 90 8.67 -6.12 -6.41
CA THR A 90 8.51 -6.12 -4.95
C THR A 90 9.82 -5.68 -4.30
N THR A 91 9.74 -4.84 -3.26
CA THR A 91 10.91 -4.40 -2.47
C THR A 91 10.74 -4.85 -1.02
N GLU A 92 11.70 -5.57 -0.44
CA GLU A 92 11.69 -5.94 0.98
C GLU A 92 11.91 -4.69 1.84
N ILE A 93 11.05 -4.47 2.83
CA ILE A 93 11.11 -3.30 3.73
C ILE A 93 11.37 -3.68 5.19
N GLY A 94 11.44 -4.99 5.49
CA GLY A 94 11.74 -5.50 6.83
C GLY A 94 10.96 -6.77 7.14
N TRP A 95 10.72 -6.98 8.44
CA TRP A 95 10.00 -8.12 8.98
C TRP A 95 9.16 -7.72 10.18
N ILE A 96 8.16 -8.55 10.51
CA ILE A 96 7.30 -8.43 11.70
C ILE A 96 7.32 -9.75 12.46
N ARG A 97 7.03 -9.74 13.77
CA ARG A 97 6.75 -10.98 14.49
C ARG A 97 5.36 -11.50 14.12
N LYS A 98 5.17 -12.83 14.07
CA LYS A 98 3.84 -13.40 13.77
C LYS A 98 2.78 -12.97 14.78
N ALA A 99 3.16 -12.87 16.06
CA ALA A 99 2.28 -12.42 17.15
C ALA A 99 1.73 -10.98 16.96
N ASP A 100 2.45 -10.14 16.19
CA ASP A 100 2.06 -8.75 15.95
C ASP A 100 1.17 -8.57 14.71
N PHE A 101 1.01 -9.63 13.89
CA PHE A 101 0.29 -9.55 12.61
C PHE A 101 -1.15 -9.03 12.74
N SER A 102 -1.89 -9.49 13.75
CA SER A 102 -3.29 -9.09 13.97
C SER A 102 -3.45 -7.60 14.27
N ARG A 103 -2.41 -6.94 14.81
CA ARG A 103 -2.43 -5.52 15.19
C ARG A 103 -2.29 -4.59 13.98
N ILE A 104 -1.76 -5.08 12.86
CA ILE A 104 -1.44 -4.26 11.68
C ILE A 104 -2.68 -3.60 11.11
N ARG A 105 -3.79 -4.36 11.02
CA ARG A 105 -5.05 -3.85 10.43
C ARG A 105 -5.51 -2.60 11.17
N ASP A 106 -5.68 -2.69 12.48
CA ASP A 106 -6.22 -1.60 13.31
C ASP A 106 -5.31 -0.37 13.27
N ILE A 107 -3.98 -0.58 13.29
CA ILE A 107 -3.00 0.51 13.20
C ILE A 107 -3.10 1.23 11.86
N LEU A 108 -3.15 0.48 10.75
CA LEU A 108 -3.16 1.06 9.41
C LEU A 108 -4.52 1.67 9.04
N GLU A 109 -5.62 1.05 9.46
CA GLU A 109 -6.97 1.55 9.21
C GLU A 109 -7.25 2.87 9.93
N ALA A 110 -6.63 3.09 11.09
CA ALA A 110 -6.72 4.34 11.84
C ALA A 110 -5.95 5.52 11.21
N LEU A 111 -5.08 5.27 10.21
CA LEU A 111 -4.33 6.34 9.55
C LEU A 111 -5.23 7.20 8.66
N PRO A 112 -4.95 8.51 8.54
CA PRO A 112 -5.66 9.36 7.60
C PRO A 112 -5.45 8.85 6.19
N ARG A 113 -6.55 8.68 5.45
CA ARG A 113 -6.53 8.21 4.06
C ARG A 113 -6.48 9.40 3.11
N PRO A 114 -5.92 9.24 1.90
CA PRO A 114 -5.93 10.29 0.89
C PRO A 114 -7.37 10.73 0.56
N THR A 115 -7.72 11.97 0.90
CA THR A 115 -9.06 12.51 0.62
C THR A 115 -9.15 13.07 -0.81
N LYS A 116 -10.34 13.52 -1.23
CA LYS A 116 -10.54 14.22 -2.50
C LYS A 116 -9.54 15.36 -2.66
N GLN A 117 -8.87 15.42 -3.81
CA GLN A 117 -7.86 16.43 -4.19
C GLN A 117 -8.10 16.99 -5.59
N GLN A 118 -8.88 16.29 -6.40
CA GLN A 118 -9.15 16.66 -7.78
C GLN A 118 -10.66 16.67 -8.05
N GLY A 119 -11.04 17.39 -9.10
CA GLY A 119 -12.43 17.52 -9.53
C GLY A 119 -12.51 18.13 -10.92
N LEU A 120 -13.72 18.25 -11.43
CA LEU A 120 -13.98 18.98 -12.68
C LEU A 120 -14.32 20.42 -12.34
N ASP A 121 -13.72 21.39 -13.02
CA ASP A 121 -14.03 22.80 -12.85
C ASP A 121 -15.37 23.16 -13.51
N PHE A 122 -16.44 23.26 -12.73
CA PHE A 122 -17.75 23.70 -13.20
C PHE A 122 -18.00 25.22 -13.06
N TRP A 123 -17.09 25.95 -12.41
CA TRP A 123 -17.33 27.32 -11.92
C TRP A 123 -16.63 28.37 -12.76
N SER A 124 -15.51 28.03 -13.40
CA SER A 124 -14.79 28.98 -14.24
C SER A 124 -15.63 29.39 -15.45
N MET A 125 -15.67 30.70 -15.69
CA MET A 125 -16.27 31.29 -16.89
C MET A 125 -15.36 31.16 -18.12
N ASP A 126 -14.08 30.82 -17.92
CA ASP A 126 -13.13 30.54 -19.01
C ASP A 126 -13.46 29.18 -19.65
N PRO A 127 -13.91 29.15 -20.92
CA PRO A 127 -14.27 27.91 -21.61
C PRO A 127 -13.11 26.92 -21.74
N ALA A 128 -11.86 27.39 -21.70
CA ALA A 128 -10.69 26.52 -21.76
C ALA A 128 -10.48 25.72 -20.46
N LYS A 129 -10.96 26.25 -19.32
CA LYS A 129 -10.85 25.62 -17.99
C LYS A 129 -12.11 24.89 -17.58
N ARG A 130 -13.28 25.37 -18.02
CA ARG A 130 -14.57 24.78 -17.69
C ARG A 130 -14.65 23.32 -18.13
N ASN A 131 -15.21 22.49 -17.27
CA ASN A 131 -15.33 21.03 -17.40
C ASN A 131 -13.98 20.29 -17.55
N LYS A 132 -12.86 20.92 -17.18
CA LYS A 132 -11.54 20.25 -17.16
C LYS A 132 -11.19 19.78 -15.76
N LEU A 133 -10.37 18.74 -15.70
CA LEU A 133 -9.80 18.26 -14.44
C LEU A 133 -8.96 19.36 -13.81
N THR A 134 -9.16 19.62 -12.52
CA THR A 134 -8.44 20.63 -11.74
C THR A 134 -8.20 20.15 -10.31
N TRP A 135 -7.34 20.88 -9.60
CA TRP A 135 -7.10 20.68 -8.17
C TRP A 135 -8.20 21.33 -7.33
N THR A 136 -8.63 20.61 -6.29
CA THR A 136 -9.71 21.03 -5.40
C THR A 136 -9.32 20.85 -3.93
N LYS A 137 -10.03 21.55 -3.05
CA LYS A 137 -10.04 21.32 -1.62
C LYS A 137 -10.74 20.00 -1.31
N GLN A 138 -10.67 19.54 -0.06
CA GLN A 138 -11.31 18.27 0.35
C GLN A 138 -12.84 18.30 0.15
N ASN A 139 -13.47 19.45 0.32
CA ASN A 139 -14.90 19.64 0.09
C ASN A 139 -15.28 19.74 -1.40
N GLY A 140 -14.30 19.74 -2.31
CA GLY A 140 -14.49 19.85 -3.75
C GLY A 140 -14.49 21.27 -4.30
N GLU A 141 -14.34 22.29 -3.46
CA GLU A 141 -14.23 23.67 -3.89
C GLU A 141 -12.88 23.94 -4.59
N LEU A 142 -12.87 24.93 -5.48
CA LEU A 142 -11.64 25.42 -6.10
C LEU A 142 -10.81 26.18 -5.07
N TYR A 143 -9.48 26.13 -5.25
CA TYR A 143 -8.57 27.04 -4.55
C TYR A 143 -8.77 28.47 -5.04
N GLY A 144 -8.73 29.44 -4.13
CA GLY A 144 -8.76 30.86 -4.46
C GLY A 144 -7.43 31.36 -5.05
N PRO A 145 -7.42 32.61 -5.58
CA PRO A 145 -6.19 33.22 -6.08
C PRO A 145 -5.11 33.30 -4.99
N GLY A 146 -3.95 32.71 -5.25
CA GLY A 146 -2.81 32.67 -4.31
C GLY A 146 -3.00 31.75 -3.10
N GLU A 147 -4.13 31.03 -3.00
CA GLU A 147 -4.34 30.08 -1.91
C GLU A 147 -3.36 28.90 -2.04
N GLN A 148 -2.68 28.57 -0.95
CA GLN A 148 -1.73 27.48 -0.94
C GLN A 148 -2.46 26.14 -1.09
N ARG A 149 -2.08 25.40 -2.13
CA ARG A 149 -2.55 24.03 -2.31
C ARG A 149 -1.94 23.10 -1.25
N ARG A 150 -2.76 22.19 -0.74
CA ARG A 150 -2.29 21.06 0.09
C ARG A 150 -1.33 20.14 -0.68
N PRO A 151 -0.49 19.36 0.03
CA PRO A 151 0.34 18.33 -0.59
C PRO A 151 -0.49 17.29 -1.34
N ILE A 152 0.05 16.77 -2.44
CA ILE A 152 -0.54 15.66 -3.20
C ILE A 152 -0.18 14.36 -2.50
N ILE A 153 -1.17 13.70 -1.92
CA ILE A 153 -1.00 12.39 -1.29
C ILE A 153 -1.81 11.36 -2.08
N LYS A 154 -1.16 10.32 -2.59
CA LYS A 154 -1.79 9.13 -3.18
C LYS A 154 -1.41 7.90 -2.35
N CYS A 155 -1.75 6.70 -2.82
CA CYS A 155 -1.40 5.44 -2.17
C CYS A 155 0.09 5.28 -1.88
N ASN A 156 0.94 5.72 -2.81
CA ASN A 156 2.40 5.71 -2.66
C ASN A 156 2.85 6.56 -1.47
N GLU A 157 2.42 7.81 -1.40
CA GLU A 157 2.80 8.69 -0.29
C GLU A 157 2.19 8.22 1.02
N TRP A 158 0.94 7.74 1.02
CA TRP A 158 0.34 7.14 2.20
C TRP A 158 1.18 5.96 2.73
N THR A 159 1.66 5.10 1.84
CA THR A 159 2.48 3.93 2.22
C THR A 159 3.82 4.36 2.79
N HIS A 160 4.59 5.17 2.06
CA HIS A 160 5.97 5.50 2.43
C HIS A 160 6.08 6.57 3.52
N GLN A 161 5.15 7.53 3.58
CA GLN A 161 5.23 8.66 4.51
C GLN A 161 4.40 8.44 5.78
N LEU A 162 3.39 7.57 5.75
CA LEU A 162 2.51 7.32 6.90
C LEU A 162 2.57 5.87 7.40
N ALA A 163 2.24 4.90 6.55
CA ALA A 163 2.09 3.50 6.97
C ALA A 163 3.41 2.88 7.47
N ILE A 164 4.48 2.94 6.66
CA ILE A 164 5.78 2.37 7.04
C ILE A 164 6.34 3.06 8.30
N PRO A 165 6.40 4.40 8.39
CA PRO A 165 6.86 5.07 9.61
C PRO A 165 6.01 4.74 10.84
N LYS A 166 4.69 4.63 10.70
CA LYS A 166 3.80 4.27 11.80
C LYS A 166 4.09 2.86 12.33
N LEU A 167 4.20 1.86 11.45
CA LEU A 167 4.50 0.48 11.87
C LEU A 167 5.87 0.37 12.54
N ARG A 168 6.87 1.12 12.06
CA ARG A 168 8.19 1.20 12.71
C ARG A 168 8.10 1.86 14.09
N HIS A 169 7.36 2.97 14.20
CA HIS A 169 7.19 3.70 15.45
C HIS A 169 6.47 2.85 16.53
N GLU A 170 5.47 2.07 16.13
CA GLU A 170 4.75 1.13 17.01
C GLU A 170 5.58 -0.13 17.36
N GLY A 171 6.81 -0.24 16.85
CA GLY A 171 7.68 -1.40 17.06
C GLY A 171 7.16 -2.68 16.41
N ILE A 172 6.31 -2.58 15.39
CA ILE A 172 5.75 -3.72 14.64
C ILE A 172 6.71 -4.13 13.52
N LEU A 173 7.11 -3.15 12.69
CA LEU A 173 7.99 -3.38 11.54
C LEU A 173 9.45 -3.11 11.93
N HIS A 174 10.31 -4.08 11.67
CA HIS A 174 11.74 -4.03 11.95
C HIS A 174 12.56 -4.17 10.68
N GLY A 175 13.62 -3.36 10.55
CA GLY A 175 14.48 -3.29 9.36
C GLY A 175 14.69 -1.88 8.85
#